data_AF-X1PJ31-F1
#
_entry.id   AF-X1PJ31-F1
#
_cell.length_a   1.000
_cell.length_b   1.000
_cell.length_c   1.000
_cell.angle_alpha   90.00
_cell.angle_beta   90.00
_cell.angle_gamma   90.00
#
_symmetry.space_group_name_H-M   'P 1'
#
loop_
_entity.id
_entity.type
_entity.pdbx_description
1 polymer ?
#
loop_
_entity_poly.entity_id
_entity_poly.type
_entity_poly.pdbx_seq_one_letter_code
_entity_poly.pdbx_strand_id
1 'polypeptide(L)'
;YYISGGLFALKEWAEGVRRLFPPEIQQQVDAFIMEAGATIGNAIKAAFLRRISSIPGTFGSALSFAVLPVFLFYLLKDSEKLSEGFYSALPPWAAEHAKHIIAIFGEVLGRYMRAQLVLAGIVGYLCFVGLYVLRVQFAPTLAVIAGVTELIPILGPWIGGAIAVIVTLATTPGKAIWVALLFLIVQILENNLLVPRVHGGYLGIHPAITLVLLVLGAYIAGLWGIILIVPLAATIIEIYKYLRHSTNLGEIQ
;
A
#
# COMPACT_ATOMS: atom_id res chain seq x y z
N TYR A 1 5.71 -15.71 -25.43
CA TYR A 1 5.26 -17.07 -25.08
C TYR A 1 4.33 -17.12 -23.86
N TYR A 2 4.67 -16.54 -22.70
CA TYR A 2 3.76 -16.56 -21.53
C TYR A 2 2.49 -15.70 -21.65
N ILE A 3 2.58 -14.54 -22.34
CA ILE A 3 1.45 -13.63 -22.54
C ILE A 3 0.35 -14.25 -23.42
N SER A 4 0.72 -15.04 -24.43
CA SER A 4 -0.24 -15.70 -25.32
C SER A 4 -0.99 -16.85 -24.63
N GLY A 5 -0.35 -17.57 -23.70
CA GLY A 5 -0.99 -18.63 -22.92
C GLY A 5 -2.03 -18.10 -21.93
N GLY A 6 -1.70 -17.03 -21.20
CA GLY A 6 -2.64 -16.40 -20.26
C GLY A 6 -3.85 -15.78 -20.96
N LEU A 7 -3.67 -15.19 -22.13
CA LEU A 7 -4.76 -14.67 -22.96
C LEU A 7 -5.67 -15.79 -23.49
N PHE A 8 -5.13 -16.98 -23.75
CA PHE A 8 -5.91 -18.11 -24.24
C PHE A 8 -6.76 -18.73 -23.12
N ALA A 9 -6.18 -18.94 -21.94
CA ALA A 9 -6.89 -19.45 -20.77
C ALA A 9 -7.97 -18.49 -20.27
N LEU A 10 -7.71 -17.17 -20.33
CA LEU A 10 -8.72 -16.15 -20.04
C LEU A 10 -9.89 -16.20 -21.04
N LYS A 11 -9.61 -16.44 -22.32
CA LYS A 11 -10.66 -16.60 -23.34
C LYS A 11 -11.49 -17.87 -23.11
N GLU A 12 -10.85 -19.00 -22.84
CA GLU A 12 -11.55 -20.26 -22.55
C GLU A 12 -12.41 -20.17 -21.28
N TRP A 13 -11.88 -19.55 -20.22
CA TRP A 13 -12.66 -19.32 -19.00
C TRP A 13 -13.85 -18.38 -19.26
N ALA A 14 -13.63 -17.27 -19.99
CA ALA A 14 -14.69 -16.32 -20.34
C ALA A 14 -15.77 -16.98 -21.20
N GLU A 15 -15.40 -17.84 -22.15
CA GLU A 15 -16.33 -18.64 -22.93
C GLU A 15 -17.07 -19.70 -22.07
N GLY A 16 -16.40 -20.30 -21.10
CA GLY A 16 -17.00 -21.23 -20.14
C GLY A 16 -18.06 -20.55 -19.26
N VAL A 17 -17.76 -19.35 -18.76
CA VAL A 17 -18.69 -18.52 -17.98
C VAL A 17 -19.85 -18.04 -18.85
N ARG A 18 -19.58 -17.63 -20.09
CA ARG A 18 -20.60 -17.20 -21.07
C ARG A 18 -21.65 -18.27 -21.33
N ARG A 19 -21.26 -19.55 -21.38
CA ARG A 19 -22.18 -20.69 -21.60
C ARG A 19 -23.15 -20.94 -20.45
N LEU A 20 -22.89 -20.40 -19.26
CA LEU A 20 -23.76 -20.55 -18.09
C LEU A 20 -24.92 -19.54 -18.07
N PHE A 21 -24.91 -18.53 -18.95
CA PHE A 21 -25.91 -17.47 -18.97
C PHE A 21 -26.83 -17.51 -20.20
N PRO A 22 -28.12 -17.16 -20.05
CA PRO A 22 -29.06 -16.97 -21.16
C PRO A 22 -28.55 -15.93 -22.19
N PRO A 23 -28.96 -16.03 -23.46
CA PRO A 23 -28.45 -15.19 -24.55
C PRO A 23 -28.64 -13.68 -24.32
N GLU A 24 -29.62 -13.23 -23.54
CA GLU A 24 -29.78 -11.81 -23.21
C GLU A 24 -28.66 -11.26 -22.29
N ILE A 25 -28.13 -12.08 -21.38
CA ILE A 25 -27.08 -11.69 -20.42
C ILE A 25 -25.69 -11.81 -21.04
N GLN A 26 -25.51 -12.69 -22.03
CA GLN A 26 -24.23 -12.87 -22.72
C GLN A 26 -23.72 -11.58 -23.38
N GLN A 27 -24.61 -10.77 -23.96
CA GLN A 27 -24.23 -9.49 -24.57
C GLN A 27 -23.73 -8.46 -23.55
N GLN A 28 -24.31 -8.44 -22.34
CA GLN A 28 -23.89 -7.54 -21.27
C GLN A 28 -22.54 -7.97 -20.68
N VAL A 29 -22.32 -9.29 -20.54
CA VAL A 29 -21.05 -9.86 -20.08
C VAL A 29 -19.94 -9.61 -21.11
N ASP A 30 -20.21 -9.78 -22.41
CA ASP A 30 -19.25 -9.51 -23.48
C ASP A 30 -18.83 -8.03 -23.51
N ALA A 31 -19.80 -7.11 -23.38
CA ALA A 31 -19.54 -5.68 -23.30
C ALA A 31 -18.67 -5.32 -22.08
N PHE A 32 -19.00 -5.86 -20.91
CA PHE A 32 -18.26 -5.62 -19.67
C PHE A 32 -16.82 -6.15 -19.75
N ILE A 33 -16.61 -7.35 -20.29
CA ILE A 33 -15.27 -7.94 -20.44
C ILE A 33 -14.42 -7.14 -21.42
N MET A 34 -14.98 -6.71 -22.55
CA MET A 34 -14.26 -5.89 -23.54
C MET A 34 -13.91 -4.50 -22.97
N GLU A 35 -14.83 -3.88 -22.24
CA GLU A 35 -14.63 -2.57 -21.62
C GLU A 35 -13.61 -2.60 -20.48
N ALA A 36 -13.69 -3.61 -19.60
CA ALA A 36 -12.71 -3.81 -18.53
C ALA A 36 -11.32 -4.11 -19.09
N GLY A 37 -11.23 -4.96 -20.11
CA GLY A 37 -9.97 -5.28 -20.79
C GLY A 37 -9.34 -4.06 -21.47
N ALA A 38 -10.15 -3.24 -22.14
CA ALA A 38 -9.69 -2.00 -22.77
C ALA A 38 -9.23 -0.96 -21.73
N THR A 39 -9.96 -0.82 -20.62
CA THR A 39 -9.66 0.13 -19.55
C THR A 39 -8.37 -0.24 -18.82
N ILE A 40 -8.21 -1.51 -18.45
CA ILE A 40 -6.98 -2.04 -17.83
C ILE A 40 -5.81 -1.95 -18.82
N GLY A 41 -6.03 -2.33 -20.08
CA GLY A 41 -5.00 -2.25 -21.12
C GLY A 41 -4.53 -0.82 -21.37
N ASN A 42 -5.45 0.14 -21.38
CA ASN A 42 -5.13 1.56 -21.54
C ASN A 42 -4.48 2.15 -20.27
N ALA A 43 -4.88 1.74 -19.07
CA ALA A 43 -4.23 2.14 -17.83
C ALA A 43 -2.78 1.62 -17.74
N ILE A 44 -2.55 0.36 -18.14
CA ILE A 44 -1.21 -0.25 -18.21
C ILE A 44 -0.37 0.45 -19.29
N LYS A 45 -0.92 0.66 -20.50
CA LYS A 45 -0.23 1.39 -21.58
C LYS A 45 0.07 2.82 -21.17
N ALA A 46 -0.86 3.52 -20.52
CA ALA A 46 -0.66 4.88 -20.04
C ALA A 46 0.41 4.94 -18.95
N ALA A 47 0.41 4.00 -17.99
CA ALA A 47 1.45 3.90 -16.98
C ALA A 47 2.83 3.62 -17.59
N PHE A 48 2.89 2.72 -18.58
CA PHE A 48 4.11 2.34 -19.29
C PHE A 48 4.64 3.48 -20.18
N LEU A 49 3.78 4.08 -20.99
CA LEU A 49 4.13 5.20 -21.88
C LEU A 49 4.47 6.46 -21.09
N ARG A 50 3.80 6.73 -19.95
CA ARG A 50 4.16 7.84 -19.05
C ARG A 50 5.51 7.63 -18.37
N ARG A 51 5.92 6.37 -18.14
CA ARG A 51 7.26 6.02 -17.65
C ARG A 51 8.32 6.19 -18.75
N ILE A 52 8.01 5.83 -19.99
CA ILE A 52 8.95 5.91 -21.13
C ILE A 52 9.08 7.33 -21.69
N SER A 53 8.02 8.13 -21.73
CA SER A 53 8.09 9.53 -22.20
C SER A 53 8.81 10.46 -21.22
N SER A 54 9.06 10.02 -19.99
CA SER A 54 9.87 10.74 -19.00
C SER A 54 11.40 10.54 -19.16
N ILE A 55 11.84 9.76 -20.15
CA ILE A 55 13.27 9.47 -20.41
C ILE A 55 14.05 10.73 -20.86
N PRO A 56 13.43 11.73 -21.51
CA PRO A 56 13.93 13.09 -21.68
C PRO A 56 14.81 13.69 -20.57
N GLY A 57 14.24 13.68 -19.37
CA GLY A 57 14.77 14.34 -18.16
C GLY A 57 15.70 13.45 -17.34
N THR A 58 16.13 12.32 -17.90
CA THR A 58 16.78 11.24 -17.15
C THR A 58 18.23 11.55 -16.78
N PHE A 59 18.92 12.49 -17.44
CA PHE A 59 20.26 12.93 -17.03
C PHE A 59 20.26 13.76 -15.73
N GLY A 60 19.37 14.75 -15.62
CA GLY A 60 19.20 15.53 -14.38
C GLY A 60 18.59 14.70 -13.24
N SER A 61 17.71 13.76 -13.57
CA SER A 61 17.10 12.84 -12.60
C SER A 61 18.08 11.77 -12.11
N ALA A 62 18.97 11.25 -12.96
CA ALA A 62 20.01 10.30 -12.58
C ALA A 62 21.08 10.96 -11.69
N LEU A 63 21.48 12.19 -12.00
CA LEU A 63 22.36 12.97 -11.14
C LEU A 63 21.69 13.24 -9.79
N SER A 64 20.41 13.64 -9.77
CA SER A 64 19.63 13.81 -8.54
C SER A 64 19.53 12.50 -7.74
N PHE A 65 19.33 11.37 -8.41
CA PHE A 65 19.24 10.05 -7.78
C PHE A 65 20.59 9.56 -7.23
N ALA A 66 21.72 9.97 -7.82
CA ALA A 66 23.06 9.65 -7.33
C ALA A 66 23.52 10.61 -6.22
N VAL A 67 23.12 11.88 -6.29
CA VAL A 67 23.39 12.89 -5.27
C VAL A 67 22.56 12.66 -4.03
N LEU A 68 21.31 12.18 -4.16
CA LEU A 68 20.40 12.00 -3.03
C LEU A 68 20.95 11.06 -1.94
N PRO A 69 21.53 9.87 -2.22
CA PRO A 69 22.15 9.02 -1.21
C PRO A 69 23.35 9.68 -0.53
N VAL A 70 24.17 10.41 -1.29
CA VAL A 70 25.33 11.12 -0.74
C VAL A 70 24.85 12.26 0.16
N PHE A 71 23.88 13.04 -0.29
CA PHE A 71 23.23 14.09 0.48
C PHE A 71 22.58 13.54 1.75
N LEU A 72 21.78 12.48 1.64
CA LEU A 72 21.17 11.80 2.79
C LEU A 72 22.24 11.26 3.74
N PHE A 73 23.33 10.68 3.24
CA PHE A 73 24.43 10.23 4.07
C PHE A 73 25.05 11.37 4.88
N TYR A 74 25.37 12.51 4.24
CA TYR A 74 25.90 13.67 4.95
C TYR A 74 24.87 14.27 5.92
N LEU A 75 23.60 14.34 5.53
CA LEU A 75 22.51 14.86 6.36
C LEU A 75 22.28 13.98 7.60
N LEU A 76 22.32 12.65 7.44
CA LEU A 76 22.24 11.72 8.56
C LEU A 76 23.50 11.77 9.43
N LYS A 77 24.69 11.84 8.81
CA LYS A 77 25.97 11.92 9.53
C LYS A 77 26.05 13.17 10.40
N ASP A 78 25.61 14.31 9.88
CA ASP A 78 25.63 15.60 10.57
C ASP A 78 24.28 15.93 11.23
N SER A 79 23.40 14.93 11.43
CA SER A 79 22.04 15.13 11.95
C SER A 79 22.00 15.80 13.32
N GLU A 80 22.92 15.46 14.22
CA GLU A 80 23.02 16.09 15.54
C GLU A 80 23.33 17.59 15.43
N LYS A 81 24.37 17.95 14.66
CA LYS A 81 24.77 19.35 14.43
C LYS A 81 23.68 20.16 13.72
N LEU A 82 23.02 19.56 12.73
CA LEU A 82 21.91 20.20 12.02
C LEU A 82 20.71 20.41 12.94
N SER A 83 20.42 19.43 13.81
CA SER A 83 19.34 19.54 14.79
C SER A 83 19.63 20.62 15.84
N GLU A 84 20.84 20.67 16.38
CA GLU A 84 21.27 21.71 17.32
C GLU A 84 21.22 23.10 16.69
N GLY A 85 21.68 23.24 15.44
CA GLY A 85 21.56 24.47 14.67
C GLY A 85 20.11 24.90 14.49
N PHE A 86 19.23 23.98 14.10
CA PHE A 86 17.79 24.24 13.95
C PHE A 86 17.14 24.67 15.28
N TYR A 87 17.43 23.99 16.38
CA TYR A 87 16.87 24.33 17.69
C TYR A 87 17.43 25.64 18.24
N SER A 88 18.70 25.97 17.97
CA SER A 88 19.34 27.21 18.41
C SER A 88 18.78 28.46 17.71
N ALA A 89 18.20 28.30 16.52
CA ALA A 89 17.53 29.38 15.78
C ALA A 89 16.12 29.69 16.32
N LEU A 90 15.58 28.84 17.20
CA LEU A 90 14.26 29.01 17.79
C LEU A 90 14.35 29.63 19.20
N PRO A 91 13.34 30.40 19.62
CA PRO A 91 13.20 30.79 21.03
C PRO A 91 13.19 29.55 21.95
N PRO A 92 13.69 29.64 23.19
CA PRO A 92 13.81 28.48 24.10
C PRO A 92 12.50 27.70 24.28
N TRP A 93 11.38 28.41 24.42
CA TRP A 93 10.05 27.80 24.53
C TRP A 93 9.66 27.02 23.26
N ALA A 94 10.00 27.53 22.07
CA ALA A 94 9.67 26.88 20.79
C ALA A 94 10.60 25.69 20.50
N ALA A 95 11.88 25.79 20.89
CA ALA A 95 12.86 24.73 20.71
C ALA A 95 12.48 23.45 21.48
N GLU A 96 11.95 23.59 22.70
CA GLU A 96 11.46 22.46 23.50
C GLU A 96 10.27 21.76 22.83
N HIS A 97 9.28 22.53 22.35
CA HIS A 97 8.13 21.99 21.62
C HIS A 97 8.55 21.30 20.31
N ALA A 98 9.49 21.87 19.56
CA ALA A 98 10.00 21.29 18.32
C ALA A 98 10.67 19.91 18.58
N LYS A 99 11.47 19.78 19.64
CA LYS A 99 12.08 18.51 20.04
C LYS A 99 11.02 17.45 20.33
N HIS A 100 9.98 17.81 21.10
CA HIS A 100 8.88 16.89 21.41
C HIS A 100 8.10 16.46 20.16
N ILE A 101 7.78 17.40 19.25
CA ILE A 101 7.06 17.08 18.02
C ILE A 101 7.87 16.14 17.12
N ILE A 102 9.17 16.39 16.97
CA ILE A 102 10.06 15.53 16.17
C ILE A 102 10.16 14.13 16.79
N ALA A 103 10.24 14.03 18.12
CA ALA A 103 10.21 12.76 18.82
C ALA A 103 8.89 11.99 18.59
N ILE A 104 7.74 12.66 18.70
CA ILE A 104 6.41 12.07 18.42
C ILE A 104 6.38 11.52 17.00
N PHE A 105 6.82 12.30 16.02
CA PHE A 105 6.85 11.88 14.62
C PHE A 105 7.72 10.64 14.41
N GLY A 106 8.93 10.63 14.98
CA GLY A 106 9.84 9.50 14.91
C GLY A 106 9.26 8.22 15.55
N GLU A 107 8.61 8.35 16.70
CA GLU A 107 7.95 7.23 17.36
C GLU A 107 6.75 6.69 16.59
N VAL A 108 5.86 7.56 16.12
CA VAL A 108 4.65 7.16 15.38
C VAL A 108 5.04 6.47 14.07
N LEU A 109 5.93 7.06 13.28
CA LEU A 109 6.41 6.44 12.04
C LEU A 109 7.17 5.14 12.32
N GLY A 110 8.06 5.12 13.31
CA GLY A 110 8.85 3.94 13.63
C GLY A 110 7.96 2.75 14.04
N ARG A 111 6.97 2.99 14.90
CA ARG A 111 5.98 1.97 15.30
C ARG A 111 5.13 1.52 14.11
N TYR A 112 4.60 2.46 13.33
CA TYR A 112 3.79 2.17 12.15
C TYR A 112 4.55 1.35 11.11
N MET A 113 5.78 1.74 10.77
CA MET A 113 6.55 1.02 9.76
C MET A 113 6.90 -0.40 10.19
N ARG A 114 7.28 -0.60 11.46
CA ARG A 114 7.51 -1.95 12.00
C ARG A 114 6.25 -2.79 11.94
N ALA A 115 5.13 -2.20 12.32
CA ALA A 115 3.82 -2.86 12.28
C ALA A 115 3.44 -3.27 10.85
N GLN A 116 3.57 -2.37 9.87
CA GLN A 116 3.23 -2.66 8.47
C GLN A 116 4.15 -3.74 7.87
N LEU A 117 5.45 -3.71 8.18
CA LEU A 117 6.40 -4.73 7.72
C LEU A 117 6.11 -6.11 8.32
N VAL A 118 5.74 -6.16 9.61
CA VAL A 118 5.32 -7.40 10.27
C VAL A 118 4.04 -7.93 9.64
N LEU A 119 3.06 -7.07 9.38
CA LEU A 119 1.80 -7.44 8.75
C LEU A 119 2.02 -7.99 7.33
N ALA A 120 2.80 -7.28 6.52
CA ALA A 120 3.22 -7.70 5.18
C ALA A 120 3.90 -9.08 5.19
N GLY A 121 4.80 -9.31 6.15
CA GLY A 121 5.47 -10.60 6.32
C GLY A 121 4.50 -11.73 6.68
N ILE A 122 3.60 -11.49 7.63
CA ILE A 122 2.61 -12.49 8.07
C ILE A 122 1.61 -12.80 6.95
N VAL A 123 1.04 -11.78 6.31
CA VAL A 123 0.08 -11.94 5.21
C VAL A 123 0.74 -12.65 4.02
N GLY A 124 1.94 -12.21 3.63
CA GLY A 124 2.71 -12.88 2.58
C GLY A 124 2.96 -14.35 2.89
N TYR A 125 3.33 -14.68 4.13
CA TYR A 125 3.54 -16.06 4.56
C TYR A 125 2.25 -16.90 4.54
N LEU A 126 1.15 -16.36 5.07
CA LEU A 126 -0.15 -17.05 5.07
C LEU A 126 -0.65 -17.32 3.64
N CYS A 127 -0.53 -16.32 2.76
CA CYS A 127 -0.84 -16.45 1.35
C CYS A 127 0.07 -17.50 0.68
N PHE A 128 1.37 -17.52 1.00
CA PHE A 128 2.29 -18.54 0.49
C PHE A 128 1.84 -19.94 0.87
N VAL A 129 1.60 -20.19 2.17
CA VAL A 129 1.18 -21.50 2.67
C VAL A 129 -0.15 -21.91 2.04
N GLY A 130 -1.14 -21.03 2.01
CA GLY A 130 -2.45 -21.33 1.42
C GLY A 130 -2.38 -21.63 -0.07
N LEU A 131 -1.66 -20.81 -0.85
CA LEU A 131 -1.48 -21.02 -2.29
C LEU A 131 -0.67 -22.29 -2.58
N TYR A 132 0.31 -22.60 -1.74
CA TYR A 132 1.12 -23.82 -1.85
C TYR A 132 0.29 -25.07 -1.57
N VAL A 133 -0.54 -25.07 -0.52
CA VAL A 133 -1.47 -26.18 -0.21
C VAL A 133 -2.48 -26.39 -1.33
N LEU A 134 -3.01 -25.31 -1.91
CA LEU A 134 -3.88 -25.38 -3.08
C LEU A 134 -3.13 -25.80 -4.36
N ARG A 135 -1.79 -25.91 -4.32
CA ARG A 135 -0.92 -26.23 -5.47
C ARG A 135 -1.14 -25.26 -6.64
N VAL A 136 -1.26 -23.98 -6.36
CA VAL A 136 -1.44 -22.92 -7.38
C VAL A 136 -0.10 -22.64 -8.05
N GLN A 137 -0.10 -22.49 -9.37
CA GLN A 137 1.10 -22.12 -10.11
C GLN A 137 1.54 -20.71 -9.71
N PHE A 138 2.86 -20.50 -9.55
CA PHE A 138 3.42 -19.22 -9.09
C PHE A 138 3.06 -18.82 -7.65
N ALA A 139 2.70 -19.79 -6.79
CA ALA A 139 2.42 -19.53 -5.36
C ALA A 139 3.48 -18.65 -4.66
N PRO A 140 4.81 -18.86 -4.81
CA PRO A 140 5.81 -17.97 -4.20
C PRO A 140 5.71 -16.53 -4.71
N THR A 141 5.57 -16.35 -6.03
CA THR A 141 5.49 -15.03 -6.66
C THR A 141 4.24 -14.27 -6.22
N LEU A 142 3.09 -14.95 -6.22
CA LEU A 142 1.82 -14.36 -5.80
C LEU A 142 1.82 -13.99 -4.31
N ALA A 143 2.46 -14.80 -3.47
CA ALA A 143 2.62 -14.50 -2.06
C ALA A 143 3.52 -13.28 -1.80
N VAL A 144 4.61 -13.14 -2.55
CA VAL A 144 5.46 -11.94 -2.49
C VAL A 144 4.68 -10.71 -2.94
N ILE A 145 3.90 -10.82 -4.02
CA ILE A 145 3.03 -9.72 -4.47
C ILE A 145 2.05 -9.35 -3.36
N ALA A 146 1.36 -10.32 -2.76
CA ALA A 146 0.43 -10.08 -1.66
C ALA A 146 1.09 -9.34 -0.48
N GLY A 147 2.26 -9.81 -0.04
CA GLY A 147 3.01 -9.16 1.04
C GLY A 147 3.52 -7.75 0.68
N VAL A 148 3.95 -7.53 -0.56
CA VAL A 148 4.39 -6.18 -0.99
C VAL A 148 3.20 -5.23 -1.12
N THR A 149 2.09 -5.69 -1.69
CA THR A 149 0.86 -4.88 -1.79
C THR A 149 0.32 -4.54 -0.41
N GLU A 150 0.52 -5.41 0.58
CA GLU A 150 0.14 -5.18 1.99
C GLU A 150 0.75 -3.90 2.57
N LEU A 151 1.85 -3.38 2.02
CA LEU A 151 2.39 -2.09 2.45
C LEU A 151 1.46 -0.92 2.17
N ILE A 152 0.44 -1.12 1.32
CA ILE A 152 -0.63 -0.18 1.03
C ILE A 152 -1.83 -0.50 1.95
N PRO A 153 -2.10 0.30 2.99
CA PRO A 153 -3.14 0.00 3.96
C PRO A 153 -4.51 -0.11 3.30
N ILE A 154 -5.33 -1.05 3.77
CA ILE A 154 -6.70 -1.32 3.32
C ILE A 154 -6.78 -1.82 1.87
N LEU A 155 -6.08 -1.22 0.91
CA LEU A 155 -6.12 -1.57 -0.51
C LEU A 155 -5.22 -2.74 -0.87
N GLY A 156 -4.11 -2.91 -0.15
CA GLY A 156 -3.09 -3.91 -0.41
C GLY A 156 -3.63 -5.33 -0.58
N PRO A 157 -4.35 -5.86 0.42
CA PRO A 157 -4.98 -7.17 0.34
C PRO A 157 -5.90 -7.35 -0.87
N TRP A 158 -6.71 -6.34 -1.21
CA TRP A 158 -7.64 -6.40 -2.35
C TRP A 158 -6.89 -6.43 -3.68
N ILE A 159 -5.83 -5.63 -3.82
CA ILE A 159 -4.99 -5.61 -5.01
C ILE A 159 -4.25 -6.94 -5.15
N GLY A 160 -3.60 -7.40 -4.08
CA GLY A 160 -2.88 -8.68 -4.06
C GLY A 160 -3.78 -9.87 -4.36
N GLY A 161 -4.96 -9.91 -3.74
CA GLY A 161 -5.98 -10.93 -3.97
C GLY A 161 -6.54 -10.92 -5.39
N ALA A 162 -6.86 -9.73 -5.92
CA ALA A 162 -7.33 -9.60 -7.31
C ALA A 162 -6.28 -10.11 -8.30
N ILE A 163 -5.01 -9.72 -8.14
CA ILE A 163 -3.91 -10.20 -8.98
C ILE A 163 -3.79 -11.72 -8.86
N ALA A 164 -3.81 -12.27 -7.65
CA ALA A 164 -3.70 -13.71 -7.43
C ALA A 164 -4.85 -14.50 -8.07
N VAL A 165 -6.09 -13.99 -7.97
CA VAL A 165 -7.26 -14.61 -8.60
C VAL A 165 -7.15 -14.55 -10.11
N ILE A 166 -6.80 -13.41 -10.70
CA ILE A 166 -6.64 -13.25 -12.17
C ILE A 166 -5.56 -14.19 -12.71
N VAL A 167 -4.40 -14.24 -12.05
CA VAL A 167 -3.30 -15.13 -12.45
C VAL A 167 -3.70 -16.59 -12.31
N THR A 168 -4.43 -16.94 -11.24
CA THR A 168 -4.95 -18.31 -11.05
C THR A 168 -5.99 -18.67 -12.09
N LEU A 169 -6.89 -17.75 -12.47
CA LEU A 169 -7.84 -17.94 -13.57
C LEU A 169 -7.13 -18.24 -14.89
N ALA A 170 -6.02 -17.55 -15.16
CA ALA A 170 -5.24 -17.72 -16.38
C ALA A 170 -4.35 -18.98 -16.39
N THR A 171 -4.10 -19.62 -15.25
CA THR A 171 -3.14 -20.74 -15.15
C THR A 171 -3.78 -22.03 -14.67
N THR A 172 -4.66 -21.95 -13.68
CA THR A 172 -5.39 -23.10 -13.11
C THR A 172 -6.81 -22.68 -12.70
N PRO A 173 -7.71 -22.38 -13.65
CA PRO A 173 -8.99 -21.74 -13.38
C PRO A 173 -9.89 -22.47 -12.39
N GLY A 174 -9.84 -23.81 -12.32
CA GLY A 174 -10.58 -24.60 -11.33
C GLY A 174 -10.21 -24.29 -9.87
N LYS A 175 -9.10 -23.60 -9.62
CA LYS A 175 -8.64 -23.18 -8.28
C LYS A 175 -8.94 -21.73 -7.96
N ALA A 176 -9.40 -20.92 -8.91
CA ALA A 176 -9.57 -19.48 -8.73
C ALA A 176 -10.55 -19.15 -7.59
N ILE A 177 -11.64 -19.91 -7.47
CA ILE A 177 -12.61 -19.72 -6.39
C ILE A 177 -12.03 -20.06 -5.01
N TRP A 178 -11.18 -21.08 -4.94
CA TRP A 178 -10.45 -21.46 -3.73
C TRP A 178 -9.40 -20.42 -3.34
N VAL A 179 -8.74 -19.80 -4.34
CA VAL A 179 -7.81 -18.68 -4.11
C VAL A 179 -8.56 -17.44 -3.63
N ALA A 180 -9.70 -17.10 -4.23
CA ALA A 180 -10.53 -16.00 -3.75
C ALA A 180 -10.96 -16.23 -2.30
N LEU A 181 -11.41 -17.45 -1.97
CA LEU A 181 -11.79 -17.82 -0.61
C LEU A 181 -10.60 -17.75 0.35
N LEU A 182 -9.42 -18.22 -0.06
CA LEU A 182 -8.19 -18.11 0.73
C LEU A 182 -7.89 -16.65 1.08
N PHE A 183 -7.88 -15.74 0.09
CA PHE A 183 -7.60 -14.32 0.32
C PHE A 183 -8.66 -13.66 1.22
N LEU A 184 -9.94 -14.05 1.09
CA LEU A 184 -10.99 -13.60 2.00
C LEU A 184 -10.76 -14.09 3.44
N ILE A 185 -10.34 -15.34 3.63
CA ILE A 185 -10.02 -15.88 4.96
C ILE A 185 -8.83 -15.13 5.56
N VAL A 186 -7.77 -14.89 4.76
CA VAL A 186 -6.61 -14.11 5.20
C VAL A 186 -7.02 -12.70 5.56
N GLN A 187 -7.88 -12.04 4.77
CA GLN A 187 -8.41 -10.71 5.08
C GLN A 187 -9.19 -10.68 6.41
N ILE A 188 -10.04 -11.67 6.65
CA ILE A 188 -10.82 -11.76 7.90
C ILE A 188 -9.88 -11.96 9.09
N LEU A 189 -8.88 -12.83 8.95
CA LEU A 189 -7.88 -13.05 9.98
C LEU A 189 -7.07 -11.78 10.25
N GLU A 190 -6.68 -11.08 9.19
CA GLU A 190 -5.93 -9.84 9.27
C GLU A 190 -6.72 -8.78 10.04
N ASN A 191 -7.95 -8.48 9.61
CA ASN A 191 -8.78 -7.43 10.18
C ASN A 191 -9.16 -7.70 11.65
N ASN A 192 -9.44 -8.96 12.00
CA ASN A 192 -9.94 -9.30 13.33
C ASN A 192 -8.83 -9.68 14.32
N LEU A 193 -7.68 -10.15 13.84
CA LEU A 193 -6.64 -10.72 14.69
C LEU A 193 -5.29 -10.02 14.54
N LEU A 194 -4.81 -9.85 13.31
CA LEU A 194 -3.47 -9.33 13.08
C LEU A 194 -3.42 -7.82 13.31
N VAL A 195 -4.32 -7.06 12.72
CA VAL A 195 -4.36 -5.59 12.88
C VAL A 195 -4.49 -5.20 14.35
N PRO A 196 -5.44 -5.72 15.15
CA PRO A 196 -5.55 -5.36 16.57
C PRO A 196 -4.29 -5.67 17.38
N ARG A 197 -3.60 -6.79 17.07
CA ARG A 197 -2.39 -7.21 17.80
C ARG A 197 -1.13 -6.46 17.37
N VAL A 198 -0.99 -6.17 16.08
CA VAL A 198 0.22 -5.57 15.51
C VAL A 198 0.15 -4.05 15.58
N HIS A 199 -1.00 -3.44 15.29
CA HIS A 199 -1.19 -1.98 15.38
C HIS A 199 -1.54 -1.51 16.80
N GLY A 200 -1.92 -2.43 17.69
CA GLY A 200 -2.02 -2.18 19.13
C GLY A 200 -3.03 -1.10 19.55
N GLY A 201 -4.15 -0.93 18.83
CA GLY A 201 -5.22 0.01 19.23
C GLY A 201 -4.91 1.51 19.08
N TYR A 202 -3.68 1.89 18.69
CA TYR A 202 -3.21 3.28 18.75
C TYR A 202 -3.63 4.16 17.59
N LEU A 203 -4.07 3.60 16.46
CA LEU A 203 -4.37 4.46 15.32
C LEU A 203 -5.70 5.19 15.47
N GLY A 204 -6.68 4.68 16.22
CA GLY A 204 -7.93 5.39 16.59
C GLY A 204 -8.76 6.02 15.44
N ILE A 205 -8.30 5.89 14.20
CA ILE A 205 -8.86 6.51 13.01
C ILE A 205 -9.89 5.54 12.47
N HIS A 206 -11.11 6.04 12.33
CA HIS A 206 -12.21 5.28 11.75
C HIS A 206 -11.83 4.85 10.31
N PRO A 207 -12.07 3.59 9.89
CA PRO A 207 -11.66 3.11 8.56
C PRO A 207 -12.14 3.98 7.39
N ALA A 208 -13.32 4.57 7.50
CA ALA A 208 -13.86 5.51 6.53
C ALA A 208 -12.98 6.77 6.36
N ILE A 209 -12.43 7.30 7.45
CA ILE A 209 -11.52 8.45 7.42
C ILE A 209 -10.20 8.03 6.76
N THR A 210 -9.69 6.84 7.08
CA THR A 210 -8.49 6.31 6.42
C THR A 210 -8.68 6.21 4.91
N LEU A 211 -9.82 5.73 4.41
CA LEU A 211 -10.10 5.70 2.97
C LEU A 211 -10.04 7.10 2.33
N VAL A 212 -10.67 8.10 2.96
CA VAL A 212 -10.63 9.49 2.47
C VAL A 212 -9.18 10.01 2.45
N LEU A 213 -8.42 9.74 3.51
CA LEU A 213 -7.01 10.10 3.58
C LEU A 213 -6.18 9.43 2.49
N LEU A 214 -6.41 8.14 2.21
CA LEU A 214 -5.71 7.45 1.12
C LEU A 214 -5.95 8.11 -0.24
N VAL A 215 -7.19 8.51 -0.53
CA VAL A 215 -7.54 9.24 -1.76
C VAL A 215 -6.83 10.59 -1.81
N LEU A 216 -6.82 11.34 -0.69
CA LEU A 216 -6.10 12.63 -0.60
C LEU A 216 -4.59 12.45 -0.76
N GLY A 217 -3.99 11.46 -0.10
CA GLY A 217 -2.58 11.13 -0.22
C GLY A 217 -2.21 10.76 -1.66
N ALA A 218 -3.04 9.94 -2.31
CA ALA A 218 -2.87 9.61 -3.72
C ALA A 218 -2.89 10.85 -4.62
N TYR A 219 -3.80 11.79 -4.35
CA TYR A 219 -3.90 13.04 -5.11
C TYR A 219 -2.67 13.95 -4.92
N ILE A 220 -2.18 14.09 -3.68
CA ILE A 220 -1.09 15.02 -3.33
C ILE A 220 0.28 14.48 -3.77
N ALA A 221 0.57 13.21 -3.47
CA ALA A 221 1.92 12.65 -3.61
C ALA A 221 1.94 11.26 -4.27
N GLY A 222 0.83 10.84 -4.88
CA GLY A 222 0.73 9.53 -5.54
C GLY A 222 0.96 8.37 -4.56
N LEU A 223 1.73 7.38 -5.00
CA LEU A 223 2.03 6.18 -4.20
C LEU A 223 2.65 6.51 -2.83
N TRP A 224 3.56 7.49 -2.78
CA TRP A 224 4.19 7.91 -1.53
C TRP A 224 3.18 8.50 -0.55
N GLY A 225 2.20 9.27 -1.06
CA GLY A 225 1.13 9.80 -0.23
C GLY A 225 0.24 8.71 0.34
N ILE A 226 -0.11 7.68 -0.43
CA ILE A 226 -0.93 6.55 0.05
C ILE A 226 -0.24 5.82 1.22
N ILE A 227 1.07 5.61 1.13
CA ILE A 227 1.84 4.90 2.18
C ILE A 227 1.98 5.74 3.45
N LEU A 228 2.23 7.05 3.28
CA LEU A 228 2.60 7.94 4.40
C LEU A 228 1.40 8.67 5.02
N ILE A 229 0.26 8.78 4.35
CA ILE A 229 -0.85 9.61 4.86
C ILE A 229 -1.43 9.09 6.17
N VAL A 230 -1.45 7.77 6.38
CA VAL A 230 -1.96 7.16 7.62
C VAL A 230 -1.08 7.52 8.83
N PRO A 231 0.25 7.28 8.81
CA PRO A 231 1.09 7.68 9.93
C PRO A 231 1.20 9.21 10.07
N LEU A 232 1.10 9.98 8.99
CA LEU A 232 1.03 11.44 9.07
C LEU A 232 -0.22 11.90 9.82
N ALA A 233 -1.38 11.35 9.48
CA ALA A 233 -2.63 11.65 10.18
C ALA A 233 -2.56 11.26 11.67
N ALA A 234 -2.01 10.09 11.97
CA ALA A 234 -1.79 9.66 13.34
C ALA A 234 -0.84 10.61 14.10
N THR A 235 0.21 11.09 13.45
CA THR A 235 1.15 12.04 14.04
C THR A 235 0.47 13.37 14.35
N ILE A 236 -0.37 13.88 13.45
CA ILE A 236 -1.14 15.12 13.67
C ILE A 236 -2.06 14.96 14.89
N ILE A 237 -2.72 13.80 15.02
CA ILE A 237 -3.59 13.51 16.17
C ILE A 237 -2.78 13.52 17.48
N GLU A 238 -1.61 12.88 17.52
CA GLU A 238 -0.75 12.86 18.71
C GLU A 238 -0.18 14.25 19.05
N ILE A 239 0.20 15.04 18.05
CA ILE A 239 0.61 16.44 18.25
C ILE A 239 -0.56 17.26 18.82
N TYR A 240 -1.77 17.08 18.31
CA TYR A 240 -2.96 17.78 18.82
C TYR A 240 -3.23 17.43 20.29
N LYS A 241 -3.12 16.15 20.66
CA LYS A 241 -3.25 15.71 22.06
C LYS A 241 -2.19 16.36 22.95
N TYR A 242 -0.94 16.38 22.50
CA TYR A 242 0.16 17.03 23.20
C TYR A 242 -0.12 18.52 23.44
N LEU A 243 -0.50 19.27 22.40
CA LEU A 243 -0.78 20.70 22.51
C LEU A 243 -1.98 21.01 23.43
N ARG A 244 -3.03 20.19 23.37
CA ARG A 244 -4.20 20.34 24.25
C ARG A 244 -3.85 20.07 25.71
N HIS A 245 -2.95 19.13 25.98
CA HIS A 245 -2.52 18.83 27.34
C HIS A 245 -1.60 19.92 27.89
N SER A 246 -0.68 20.46 27.07
CA SER A 246 0.23 21.53 27.50
C SER A 246 -0.48 22.85 27.76
N THR A 247 -1.54 23.18 27.01
CA THR A 247 -2.35 24.39 27.25
C THR A 247 -3.17 24.30 28.55
N ASN A 248 -3.75 23.14 28.86
CA ASN A 248 -4.51 22.95 30.10
C ASN A 248 -3.66 23.04 31.39
N LEU A 249 -2.35 22.76 31.31
CA LEU A 249 -1.42 22.90 32.45
C LEU A 249 -0.95 24.35 32.65
N GLY A 250 -0.98 25.17 31.59
CA GLY A 250 -0.66 26.60 31.67
C GLY A 250 -1.75 27.47 32.31
N GLU A 251 -2.99 26.96 32.44
CA GLU A 251 -4.09 27.67 33.13
C GLU A 251 -4.13 27.42 34.65
N ILE A 252 -3.26 26.56 35.20
CA ILE A 252 -3.25 26.17 36.63
C ILE A 252 -2.06 26.80 37.39
N GLN A 253 -1.25 27.65 36.74
CA GLN A 253 -0.18 28.45 37.37
C GLN A 253 -0.49 29.94 37.30
#